data_AF-A0AAN9IIW6-F1
#
_entry.id   AF-A0AAN9IIW6-F1
#
_cell.length_a   1.000
_cell.length_b   1.000
_cell.length_c   1.000
_cell.angle_alpha   90.00
_cell.angle_beta   90.00
_cell.angle_gamma   90.00
#
_symmetry.space_group_name_H-M   'P 1'
#
loop_
_entity.id
_entity.type
_entity.pdbx_description
1 polymer ?
#
loop_
_entity_poly.entity_id
_entity_poly.type
_entity_poly.pdbx_seq_one_letter_code
_entity_poly.pdbx_strand_id
1 'polypeptide(L)'
;MTWSSWVLLPHSSATSCRYYSRDKMSTYALSGLAHIFGLLAIILLLVWLLHFREGIEYDSEDGLRVFNVHPLMMFLGFIFLAGEAMMAFQTIPTERKIRKFFHMAFHFIAIILGIVGLCAVFKFHDMKNIPDVYSLHSWIGIATFCLFGLQWFFGFITFMLPGAPDVTRARVRPWHIAAGRLLLFMAVCAAETGLMEKFKILELKPHEKESHLINFTGLAILLFGVFVDLTVGRRHIV
;
A
#
# COMPACT_ATOMS: atom_id res chain seq x y z
N MET A 1 -5.82 45.61 -52.04
CA MET A 1 -5.51 44.16 -52.13
C MET A 1 -4.54 43.87 -50.99
N THR A 2 -4.70 42.96 -50.03
CA THR A 2 -5.75 42.02 -49.59
C THR A 2 -5.15 41.40 -48.31
N TRP A 3 -5.94 41.30 -47.23
CA TRP A 3 -5.97 40.26 -46.16
C TRP A 3 -4.64 39.69 -45.60
N SER A 4 -4.41 39.47 -44.31
CA SER A 4 -5.29 39.24 -43.16
C SER A 4 -4.46 39.32 -41.87
N SER A 5 -4.99 40.03 -40.88
CA SER A 5 -4.53 39.96 -39.49
C SER A 5 -4.91 38.61 -38.89
N TRP A 6 -3.94 37.83 -38.41
CA TRP A 6 -4.23 36.66 -37.58
C TRP A 6 -4.69 37.15 -36.21
N VAL A 7 -6.00 37.19 -36.05
CA VAL A 7 -6.71 37.29 -34.77
C VAL A 7 -6.31 36.07 -33.94
N LEU A 8 -5.52 36.31 -32.89
CA LEU A 8 -5.37 35.35 -31.78
C LEU A 8 -6.74 35.22 -31.10
N LEU A 9 -7.48 34.17 -31.43
CA LEU A 9 -8.70 33.79 -30.73
C LEU A 9 -8.35 33.37 -29.28
N PRO A 10 -9.04 33.89 -28.25
CA PRO A 10 -8.96 33.35 -26.91
C PRO A 10 -9.86 32.12 -26.82
N HIS A 11 -9.30 30.94 -27.14
CA HIS A 11 -9.95 29.65 -26.91
C HIS A 11 -9.06 28.77 -26.04
N SER A 12 -9.16 28.84 -24.71
CA SER A 12 -8.68 27.73 -23.85
C SER A 12 -9.08 27.74 -22.37
N SER A 13 -9.63 28.81 -21.78
CA SER A 13 -9.82 28.83 -20.32
C SER A 13 -10.94 27.89 -19.82
N ALA A 14 -12.10 27.86 -20.49
CA ALA A 14 -13.25 27.07 -20.06
C ALA A 14 -13.06 25.56 -20.31
N THR A 15 -12.44 25.18 -21.42
CA THR A 15 -12.12 23.78 -21.78
C THR A 15 -11.03 23.21 -20.88
N SER A 16 -9.97 23.99 -20.60
CA SER A 16 -8.92 23.61 -19.64
C SER A 16 -9.48 23.45 -18.23
N CYS A 17 -10.35 24.38 -17.78
CA CYS A 17 -10.99 24.31 -16.47
C CYS A 17 -11.95 23.10 -16.34
N ARG A 18 -12.71 22.77 -17.39
CA ARG A 18 -13.57 21.57 -17.42
C ARG A 18 -12.75 20.28 -17.39
N TYR A 19 -11.66 20.20 -18.15
CA TYR A 19 -10.78 19.04 -18.17
C TYR A 19 -10.14 18.82 -16.78
N TYR A 20 -9.57 19.88 -16.20
CA TYR A 20 -9.02 19.88 -14.85
C TYR A 20 -10.03 19.48 -13.76
N SER A 21 -11.27 19.95 -13.87
CA SER A 21 -12.35 19.60 -12.92
C SER A 21 -12.77 18.13 -13.05
N ARG A 22 -12.82 17.61 -14.27
CA ARG A 22 -13.16 16.21 -14.55
C ARG A 22 -12.07 15.25 -14.06
N ASP A 23 -10.80 15.62 -14.21
CA ASP A 23 -9.67 14.82 -13.72
C ASP A 23 -9.61 14.76 -12.19
N LYS A 24 -9.90 15.89 -11.52
CA LYS A 24 -10.06 15.90 -10.06
C LYS A 24 -11.19 14.99 -9.60
N MET A 25 -12.37 15.10 -10.21
CA MET A 25 -13.52 14.25 -9.90
C MET A 25 -13.18 12.76 -10.06
N SER A 26 -12.44 12.43 -11.13
CA SER A 26 -11.99 11.06 -11.38
C SER A 26 -10.97 10.57 -10.35
N THR A 27 -10.05 11.42 -9.90
CA THR A 27 -9.07 11.07 -8.85
C THR A 27 -9.76 10.80 -7.51
N TYR A 28 -10.74 11.62 -7.13
CA TYR A 28 -11.53 11.38 -5.91
C TYR A 28 -12.38 10.12 -5.99
N ALA A 29 -12.97 9.82 -7.15
CA ALA A 29 -13.71 8.59 -7.35
C ALA A 29 -12.81 7.35 -7.21
N LEU A 30 -11.60 7.38 -7.79
CA LEU A 30 -10.62 6.29 -7.65
C LEU A 30 -10.16 6.13 -6.19
N SER A 31 -9.84 7.22 -5.50
CA SER A 31 -9.45 7.14 -4.09
C SER A 31 -10.60 6.64 -3.22
N GLY A 32 -11.85 7.01 -3.53
CA GLY A 32 -13.03 6.48 -2.85
C GLY A 32 -13.19 4.96 -3.02
N LEU A 33 -12.93 4.44 -4.23
CA LEU A 33 -12.91 3.00 -4.47
C LEU A 33 -11.77 2.31 -3.70
N ALA A 34 -10.57 2.90 -3.68
CA ALA A 34 -9.47 2.42 -2.84
C ALA A 34 -9.93 2.32 -1.37
N HIS A 35 -10.50 3.40 -0.80
CA HIS A 35 -10.98 3.38 0.58
C HIS A 35 -12.02 2.29 0.85
N ILE A 36 -12.97 2.07 -0.07
CA ILE A 36 -13.97 1.00 0.06
C ILE A 36 -13.29 -0.37 0.12
N PHE A 37 -12.39 -0.69 -0.81
CA PHE A 37 -11.71 -1.99 -0.83
C PHE A 37 -10.73 -2.16 0.33
N GLY A 38 -10.06 -1.10 0.77
CA GLY A 38 -9.18 -1.11 1.94
C GLY A 38 -9.97 -1.40 3.23
N LEU A 39 -11.11 -0.73 3.43
CA LEU A 39 -12.01 -1.00 4.55
C LEU A 39 -12.59 -2.41 4.50
N LEU A 40 -13.01 -2.86 3.31
CA LEU A 40 -13.49 -4.23 3.12
C LEU A 40 -12.41 -5.25 3.49
N ALA A 41 -11.17 -5.08 3.03
CA ALA A 41 -10.05 -5.94 3.36
C ALA A 41 -9.75 -5.95 4.87
N ILE A 42 -9.78 -4.80 5.56
CA ILE A 42 -9.67 -4.73 7.04
C ILE A 42 -10.75 -5.60 7.69
N ILE A 43 -12.01 -5.42 7.29
CA ILE A 43 -13.15 -6.14 7.89
C ILE A 43 -13.02 -7.65 7.67
N LEU A 44 -12.76 -8.09 6.44
CA LEU A 44 -12.64 -9.51 6.12
C LEU A 44 -11.45 -10.15 6.85
N LEU A 45 -10.32 -9.44 6.93
CA LEU A 45 -9.14 -9.90 7.66
C LEU A 45 -9.44 -10.04 9.16
N LEU A 46 -10.11 -9.06 9.78
CA LEU A 46 -10.50 -9.15 11.19
C LEU A 46 -11.50 -10.27 11.45
N VAL A 47 -12.48 -10.47 10.55
CA VAL A 47 -13.40 -11.62 10.63
C VAL A 47 -12.61 -12.93 10.57
N TRP A 48 -11.64 -13.06 9.66
CA TRP A 48 -10.82 -14.25 9.57
C TRP A 48 -10.07 -14.51 10.87
N LEU A 49 -9.34 -13.50 11.37
CA LEU A 49 -8.46 -13.67 12.53
C LEU A 49 -9.23 -13.84 13.86
N LEU A 50 -10.33 -13.11 14.05
CA LEU A 50 -11.07 -13.12 15.32
C LEU A 50 -12.13 -14.23 15.37
N HIS A 51 -12.80 -14.54 14.26
CA HIS A 51 -13.87 -15.55 14.25
C HIS A 51 -13.36 -16.94 13.90
N PHE A 52 -12.48 -17.08 12.89
CA PHE A 52 -12.03 -18.39 12.42
C PHE A 52 -10.70 -18.83 13.04
N ARG A 53 -9.81 -17.89 13.39
CA ARG A 53 -8.47 -18.18 13.93
C ARG A 53 -8.33 -17.89 15.44
N GLU A 54 -9.45 -17.73 16.12
CA GLU A 54 -9.56 -17.70 17.59
C GLU A 54 -8.78 -16.58 18.31
N GLY A 55 -8.45 -15.49 17.61
CA GLY A 55 -7.95 -14.26 18.22
C GLY A 55 -6.55 -13.82 17.80
N ILE A 56 -6.14 -12.65 18.29
CA ILE A 56 -4.87 -11.99 17.96
C ILE A 56 -4.17 -11.62 19.26
N GLU A 57 -3.05 -12.27 19.57
CA GLU A 57 -2.38 -12.12 20.86
C GLU A 57 -0.88 -12.38 20.71
N TYR A 58 -0.07 -11.32 20.83
CA TYR A 58 1.39 -11.43 20.63
C TYR A 58 2.08 -12.24 21.73
N ASP A 59 1.53 -12.23 22.94
CA ASP A 59 2.07 -12.94 24.11
C ASP A 59 1.14 -14.05 24.59
N SER A 60 0.82 -14.95 23.66
CA SER A 60 0.01 -16.14 23.88
C SER A 60 0.88 -17.38 23.99
N GLU A 61 0.46 -18.36 24.80
CA GLU A 61 1.04 -19.71 24.80
C GLU A 61 0.67 -20.49 23.53
N ASP A 62 -0.48 -20.18 22.92
CA ASP A 62 -0.83 -20.67 21.59
C ASP A 62 -0.15 -19.84 20.51
N GLY A 63 0.84 -20.44 19.85
CA GLY A 63 1.56 -19.85 18.73
C GLY A 63 0.66 -19.46 17.55
N LEU A 64 -0.51 -20.06 17.34
CA LEU A 64 -1.41 -19.65 16.23
C LEU A 64 -1.95 -18.23 16.44
N ARG A 65 -2.27 -17.84 17.68
CA ARG A 65 -2.68 -16.47 18.01
C ARG A 65 -1.53 -15.47 17.88
N VAL A 66 -0.31 -15.89 18.17
CA VAL A 66 0.91 -15.11 17.92
C VAL A 66 1.09 -14.91 16.41
N PHE A 67 0.93 -15.98 15.62
CA PHE A 67 0.98 -15.91 14.17
C PHE A 67 -0.05 -14.93 13.61
N ASN A 68 -1.28 -14.90 14.13
CA ASN A 68 -2.34 -14.02 13.64
C ASN A 68 -2.00 -12.51 13.73
N VAL A 69 -1.03 -12.12 14.57
CA VAL A 69 -0.49 -10.76 14.57
C VAL A 69 0.21 -10.43 13.26
N HIS A 70 0.90 -11.39 12.64
CA HIS A 70 1.63 -11.19 11.39
C HIS A 70 0.76 -10.68 10.24
N PRO A 71 -0.29 -11.40 9.77
CA PRO A 71 -1.09 -10.94 8.64
C PRO A 71 -1.80 -9.62 8.94
N LEU A 72 -2.24 -9.39 10.19
CA LEU A 72 -2.85 -8.10 10.58
C LEU A 72 -1.86 -6.94 10.44
N MET A 73 -0.68 -7.06 11.06
CA MET A 73 0.32 -5.98 11.07
C MET A 73 0.90 -5.72 9.68
N MET A 74 1.15 -6.78 8.90
CA MET A 74 1.64 -6.67 7.53
C MET A 74 0.63 -5.96 6.64
N PHE A 75 -0.65 -6.32 6.73
CA PHE A 75 -1.69 -5.64 5.95
C PHE A 75 -1.89 -4.18 6.39
N LEU A 76 -2.03 -3.91 7.69
CA LEU A 76 -2.22 -2.55 8.19
C LEU A 76 -1.05 -1.64 7.83
N GLY A 77 0.19 -2.11 7.95
CA GLY A 77 1.39 -1.34 7.64
C GLY A 77 1.65 -1.22 6.14
N PHE A 78 1.98 -2.34 5.50
CA PHE A 78 2.60 -2.37 4.17
C PHE A 78 1.60 -2.30 3.02
N ILE A 79 0.31 -2.50 3.30
CA ILE A 79 -0.75 -2.35 2.32
C ILE A 79 -1.57 -1.11 2.65
N PHE A 80 -2.35 -1.13 3.74
CA PHE A 80 -3.33 -0.07 4.03
C PHE A 80 -2.67 1.30 4.29
N LEU A 81 -1.83 1.42 5.33
CA LEU A 81 -1.18 2.70 5.66
C LEU A 81 -0.21 3.16 4.56
N ALA A 82 0.53 2.23 3.94
CA ALA A 82 1.38 2.56 2.80
C ALA A 82 0.56 3.11 1.62
N GLY A 83 -0.60 2.51 1.31
CA GLY A 83 -1.51 2.99 0.27
C GLY A 83 -2.07 4.38 0.58
N GLU A 84 -2.51 4.61 1.82
CA GLU A 84 -2.95 5.94 2.27
C GLU A 84 -1.82 6.98 2.17
N ALA A 85 -0.60 6.61 2.57
CA ALA A 85 0.57 7.47 2.46
C ALA A 85 0.88 7.86 1.00
N MET A 86 0.74 6.91 0.06
CA MET A 86 0.94 7.17 -1.37
C MET A 86 -0.14 8.11 -1.94
N MET A 87 -1.39 7.96 -1.51
CA MET A 87 -2.51 8.81 -1.95
C MET A 87 -2.58 10.16 -1.24
N ALA A 88 -1.86 10.36 -0.12
CA ALA A 88 -1.92 11.57 0.71
C ALA A 88 -1.69 12.88 -0.08
N PHE A 89 -0.92 12.84 -1.17
CA PHE A 89 -0.70 14.02 -2.00
C PHE A 89 -1.93 14.44 -2.82
N GLN A 90 -2.90 13.53 -3.01
CA GLN A 90 -4.12 13.66 -3.82
C GLN A 90 -5.35 13.84 -2.93
N THR A 91 -5.42 13.12 -1.81
CA THR A 91 -6.62 13.03 -0.96
C THR A 91 -6.69 14.12 0.11
N ILE A 92 -5.56 14.63 0.59
CA ILE A 92 -5.54 15.64 1.66
C ILE A 92 -5.52 17.05 1.05
N PRO A 93 -6.58 17.88 1.21
CA PRO A 93 -6.66 19.21 0.62
C PRO A 93 -5.89 20.25 1.45
N THR A 94 -4.59 20.03 1.64
CA THR A 94 -3.72 20.89 2.47
C THR A 94 -2.40 21.22 1.78
N GLU A 95 -1.58 22.03 2.43
CA GLU A 95 -0.28 22.46 1.92
C GLU A 95 0.66 21.28 1.62
N ARG A 96 1.55 21.46 0.65
CA ARG A 96 2.49 20.41 0.24
C ARG A 96 3.39 19.93 1.39
N LYS A 97 3.77 20.83 2.30
CA LYS A 97 4.60 20.52 3.46
C LYS A 97 3.90 19.55 4.41
N ILE A 98 2.61 19.77 4.66
CA ILE A 98 1.79 18.91 5.52
C ILE A 98 1.56 17.54 4.85
N ARG A 99 1.27 17.50 3.54
CA ARG A 99 1.13 16.24 2.78
C ARG A 99 2.42 15.41 2.80
N LYS A 100 3.59 16.06 2.65
CA LYS A 100 4.89 15.41 2.80
C LYS A 100 5.07 14.81 4.19
N PHE A 101 4.68 15.53 5.24
CA PHE A 101 4.76 15.04 6.61
C PHE A 101 3.91 13.77 6.80
N PHE A 102 2.64 13.78 6.38
CA PHE A 102 1.77 12.59 6.48
C PHE A 102 2.32 11.40 5.68
N HIS A 103 2.75 11.64 4.44
CA HIS A 103 3.38 10.61 3.61
C HIS A 103 4.56 9.93 4.33
N MET A 104 5.46 10.72 4.92
CA MET A 104 6.62 10.19 5.66
C MET A 104 6.25 9.51 6.96
N ALA A 105 5.33 10.10 7.74
CA ALA A 105 4.90 9.59 9.03
C ALA A 105 4.16 8.25 8.88
N PHE A 106 3.24 8.13 7.92
CA PHE A 106 2.50 6.89 7.69
C PHE A 106 3.40 5.76 7.21
N HIS A 107 4.36 6.02 6.31
CA HIS A 107 5.34 5.00 5.94
C HIS A 107 6.27 4.62 7.10
N PHE A 108 6.61 5.54 8.01
CA PHE A 108 7.38 5.21 9.20
C PHE A 108 6.60 4.32 10.17
N ILE A 109 5.33 4.65 10.42
CA ILE A 109 4.41 3.79 11.21
C ILE A 109 4.28 2.42 10.54
N ALA A 110 4.16 2.36 9.22
CA ALA A 110 4.12 1.10 8.48
C ALA A 110 5.35 0.23 8.76
N ILE A 111 6.57 0.80 8.76
CA ILE A 111 7.80 0.08 9.12
C ILE A 111 7.72 -0.49 10.54
N ILE A 112 7.26 0.30 11.51
CA ILE A 112 7.10 -0.16 12.90
C ILE A 112 6.13 -1.35 12.97
N LEU A 113 4.97 -1.27 12.29
CA LEU A 113 4.03 -2.38 12.23
C LEU A 113 4.64 -3.61 11.54
N GLY A 114 5.40 -3.43 10.46
CA GLY A 114 6.10 -4.54 9.81
C GLY A 114 7.13 -5.22 10.71
N ILE A 115 7.85 -4.46 11.54
CA ILE A 115 8.77 -5.03 12.53
C ILE A 115 7.98 -5.92 13.50
N VAL A 116 6.86 -5.44 14.05
CA VAL A 116 6.00 -6.24 14.94
C VAL A 116 5.48 -7.49 14.23
N GLY A 117 5.03 -7.36 12.97
CA GLY A 117 4.54 -8.49 12.18
C GLY A 117 5.62 -9.53 11.87
N LEU A 118 6.86 -9.11 11.59
CA LEU A 118 8.00 -10.01 11.38
C LEU A 118 8.42 -10.70 12.68
N CYS A 119 8.52 -9.94 13.78
CA CYS A 119 8.81 -10.52 15.09
C CYS A 119 7.77 -11.57 15.49
N ALA A 120 6.49 -11.34 15.20
CA ALA A 120 5.41 -12.29 15.48
C ALA A 120 5.56 -13.62 14.71
N VAL A 121 5.91 -13.57 13.41
CA VAL A 121 6.08 -14.81 12.63
C VAL A 121 7.34 -15.58 13.01
N PHE A 122 8.45 -14.89 13.31
CA PHE A 122 9.66 -15.55 13.82
C PHE A 122 9.41 -16.17 15.19
N LYS A 123 8.76 -15.45 16.12
CA LYS A 123 8.33 -16.01 17.41
C LYS A 123 7.45 -17.25 17.22
N PHE A 124 6.50 -17.22 16.27
CA PHE A 124 5.65 -18.38 15.96
C PHE A 124 6.46 -19.58 15.44
N HIS A 125 7.42 -19.35 14.54
CA HIS A 125 8.28 -20.42 14.03
C HIS A 125 9.13 -21.05 15.13
N ASP A 126 9.72 -20.25 16.02
CA ASP A 126 10.44 -20.72 17.19
C ASP A 126 9.54 -21.57 18.10
N MET A 127 8.33 -21.10 18.41
CA MET A 127 7.35 -21.81 19.24
C MET A 127 6.91 -23.16 18.66
N LYS A 128 6.89 -23.28 17.32
CA LYS A 128 6.46 -24.50 16.62
C LYS A 128 7.61 -25.33 16.06
N ASN A 129 8.86 -24.93 16.28
CA ASN A 129 10.06 -25.53 15.70
C ASN A 129 9.99 -25.68 14.18
N ILE A 130 9.51 -24.63 13.50
CA ILE A 130 9.41 -24.57 12.03
C ILE A 130 10.64 -23.83 11.49
N PRO A 131 11.26 -24.27 10.39
CA PRO A 131 12.37 -23.54 9.79
C PRO A 131 11.93 -22.16 9.28
N ASP A 132 12.81 -21.18 9.35
CA ASP A 132 12.55 -19.84 8.85
C ASP A 132 12.89 -19.67 7.37
N VAL A 133 12.29 -18.64 6.76
CA VAL A 133 12.67 -18.06 5.45
C VAL A 133 12.90 -19.07 4.31
N TYR A 134 12.06 -20.10 4.21
CA TYR A 134 12.16 -21.11 3.15
C TYR A 134 11.12 -20.94 2.03
N SER A 135 10.00 -20.25 2.29
CA SER A 135 8.91 -20.12 1.32
C SER A 135 9.12 -18.94 0.37
N LEU A 136 8.55 -19.01 -0.84
CA LEU A 136 8.58 -17.89 -1.79
C LEU A 136 7.94 -16.63 -1.18
N HIS A 137 6.86 -16.80 -0.42
CA HIS A 137 6.22 -15.71 0.34
C HIS A 137 7.24 -15.01 1.24
N SER A 138 8.02 -15.77 2.03
CA SER A 138 9.01 -15.21 2.95
C SER A 138 10.14 -14.45 2.22
N TRP A 139 10.58 -14.93 1.06
CA TRP A 139 11.61 -14.27 0.26
C TRP A 139 11.12 -12.94 -0.33
N ILE A 140 9.91 -12.94 -0.91
CA ILE A 140 9.28 -11.71 -1.41
C ILE A 140 9.02 -10.74 -0.24
N GLY A 141 8.52 -11.23 0.89
CA GLY A 141 8.21 -10.44 2.07
C GLY A 141 9.43 -9.72 2.66
N ILE A 142 10.53 -10.44 2.92
CA ILE A 142 11.76 -9.85 3.47
C ILE A 142 12.40 -8.89 2.46
N ALA A 143 12.44 -9.24 1.18
CA ALA A 143 12.95 -8.34 0.14
C ALA A 143 12.13 -7.04 0.10
N THR A 144 10.80 -7.13 0.14
CA THR A 144 9.89 -5.98 0.18
C THR A 144 10.15 -5.13 1.42
N PHE A 145 10.24 -5.74 2.61
CA PHE A 145 10.49 -5.04 3.86
C PHE A 145 11.80 -4.23 3.83
N CYS A 146 12.90 -4.86 3.40
CA CYS A 146 14.20 -4.22 3.31
C CYS A 146 14.19 -3.07 2.28
N LEU A 147 13.64 -3.31 1.08
CA LEU A 147 13.57 -2.28 0.04
C LEU A 147 12.65 -1.12 0.43
N PHE A 148 11.56 -1.38 1.16
CA PHE A 148 10.69 -0.34 1.70
C PHE A 148 11.41 0.54 2.72
N GLY A 149 12.19 -0.06 3.62
CA GLY A 149 13.03 0.68 4.56
C GLY A 149 14.06 1.58 3.86
N LEU A 150 14.73 1.05 2.83
CA LEU A 150 15.66 1.83 2.00
C LEU A 150 14.95 2.97 1.26
N GLN A 151 13.80 2.68 0.65
CA GLN A 151 12.98 3.66 -0.06
C GLN A 151 12.56 4.81 0.87
N TRP A 152 12.14 4.49 2.11
CA TRP A 152 11.79 5.49 3.12
C TRP A 152 13.00 6.33 3.53
N PHE A 153 14.14 5.67 3.80
CA PHE A 153 15.38 6.35 4.21
C PHE A 153 15.89 7.29 3.12
N PHE A 154 16.01 6.83 1.87
CA PHE A 154 16.41 7.67 0.74
C PHE A 154 15.39 8.78 0.46
N GLY A 155 14.10 8.51 0.63
CA GLY A 155 13.04 9.51 0.56
C GLY A 155 13.19 10.61 1.61
N PHE A 156 13.49 10.24 2.85
CA PHE A 156 13.72 11.16 3.96
C PHE A 156 14.89 12.09 3.69
N ILE A 157 16.08 11.55 3.39
CA ILE A 157 17.28 12.37 3.17
C ILE A 157 17.14 13.30 1.96
N THR A 158 16.42 12.86 0.91
CA THR A 158 16.32 13.62 -0.35
C THR A 158 15.20 14.66 -0.31
N PHE A 159 14.03 14.32 0.24
CA PHE A 159 12.81 15.12 0.11
C PHE A 159 12.33 15.81 1.40
N MET A 160 12.81 15.38 2.58
CA MET A 160 12.48 16.00 3.87
C MET A 160 13.59 16.93 4.36
N LEU A 161 14.85 16.47 4.32
CA LEU A 161 15.98 17.29 4.75
C LEU A 161 16.33 18.37 3.71
N PRO A 162 16.80 19.55 4.15
CA PRO A 162 17.14 20.65 3.25
C PRO A 162 18.40 20.40 2.40
N GLY A 163 19.21 19.39 2.70
CA GLY A 163 20.56 19.20 2.15
C GLY A 163 20.66 18.78 0.67
N ALA A 164 19.59 18.26 0.06
CA ALA A 164 19.62 17.83 -1.34
C ALA A 164 19.32 19.00 -2.31
N PRO A 165 20.18 19.26 -3.33
CA PRO A 165 19.91 20.27 -4.35
C PRO A 165 18.63 19.97 -5.14
N ASP A 166 17.96 21.01 -5.64
CA ASP A 166 16.70 20.85 -6.37
C ASP A 166 16.86 20.06 -7.68
N VAL A 167 18.02 20.16 -8.33
CA VAL A 167 18.36 19.35 -9.52
C VAL A 167 18.38 17.86 -9.18
N THR A 168 18.99 17.48 -8.05
CA THR A 168 19.03 16.10 -7.56
C THR A 168 17.63 15.61 -7.23
N ARG A 169 16.85 16.41 -6.49
CA ARG A 169 15.45 16.08 -6.17
C ARG A 169 14.59 15.89 -7.41
N ALA A 170 14.78 16.69 -8.46
CA ALA A 170 14.06 16.56 -9.71
C ALA A 170 14.43 15.25 -10.44
N ARG A 171 15.72 14.88 -10.48
CA ARG A 171 16.21 13.66 -11.12
C ARG A 171 15.78 12.38 -10.39
N VAL A 172 15.78 12.39 -9.04
CA VAL A 172 15.46 11.20 -8.23
C VAL A 172 13.95 10.98 -8.09
N ARG A 173 13.14 12.03 -8.16
CA ARG A 173 11.67 11.94 -8.00
C ARG A 173 10.99 10.86 -8.87
N PRO A 174 11.22 10.76 -10.20
CA PRO A 174 10.56 9.72 -11.00
C PRO A 174 10.93 8.30 -10.54
N TRP A 175 12.19 8.08 -10.15
CA TRP A 175 12.65 6.80 -9.61
C TRP A 175 12.01 6.48 -8.26
N HIS A 176 11.93 7.46 -7.37
CA HIS A 176 11.24 7.29 -6.08
C HIS A 176 9.78 6.89 -6.27
N ILE A 177 9.08 7.50 -7.23
CA ILE A 177 7.67 7.18 -7.50
C ILE A 177 7.53 5.79 -8.12
N ALA A 178 8.36 5.45 -9.11
CA ALA A 178 8.35 4.13 -9.73
C ALA A 178 8.66 3.01 -8.73
N ALA A 179 9.69 3.20 -7.88
CA ALA A 179 10.04 2.26 -6.83
C ALA A 179 8.94 2.11 -5.78
N GLY A 180 8.28 3.20 -5.37
CA GLY A 180 7.16 3.15 -4.43
C GLY A 180 5.97 2.35 -4.98
N ARG A 181 5.62 2.53 -6.26
CA ARG A 181 4.58 1.74 -6.94
C ARG A 181 4.96 0.27 -7.05
N LEU A 182 6.20 -0.04 -7.42
CA LEU A 182 6.72 -1.41 -7.43
C LEU A 182 6.59 -2.07 -6.06
N LEU A 183 6.98 -1.37 -4.99
CA LEU A 183 6.93 -1.89 -3.62
C LEU A 183 5.50 -2.16 -3.14
N LEU A 184 4.53 -1.34 -3.54
CA LEU A 184 3.11 -1.62 -3.29
C LEU A 184 2.70 -2.97 -3.90
N PHE A 185 3.07 -3.21 -5.17
CA PHE A 185 2.75 -4.48 -5.82
C PHE A 185 3.52 -5.66 -5.23
N MET A 186 4.79 -5.47 -4.83
CA MET A 186 5.53 -6.52 -4.12
C MET A 186 4.87 -6.87 -2.78
N ALA A 187 4.37 -5.88 -2.03
CA ALA A 187 3.63 -6.10 -0.78
C ALA A 187 2.30 -6.83 -1.02
N VAL A 188 1.55 -6.46 -2.07
CA VAL A 188 0.34 -7.18 -2.48
C VAL A 188 0.68 -8.63 -2.87
N CYS A 189 1.70 -8.85 -3.70
CA CYS A 189 2.15 -10.21 -4.04
C CYS A 189 2.57 -11.03 -2.82
N ALA A 190 3.26 -10.41 -1.85
CA ALA A 190 3.60 -11.06 -0.59
C ALA A 190 2.32 -11.44 0.18
N ALA A 191 1.34 -10.55 0.28
CA ALA A 191 0.08 -10.87 0.96
C ALA A 191 -0.70 -11.99 0.26
N GLU A 192 -0.86 -11.94 -1.07
CA GLU A 192 -1.55 -12.99 -1.82
C GLU A 192 -0.87 -14.36 -1.64
N THR A 193 0.46 -14.41 -1.77
CA THR A 193 1.21 -15.66 -1.57
C THR A 193 1.15 -16.16 -0.12
N GLY A 194 1.11 -15.26 0.87
CA GLY A 194 0.95 -15.61 2.28
C GLY A 194 -0.44 -16.15 2.61
N LEU A 195 -1.50 -15.57 2.04
CA LEU A 195 -2.86 -16.08 2.15
C LEU A 195 -2.98 -17.47 1.50
N MET A 196 -2.38 -17.67 0.32
CA MET A 196 -2.34 -18.98 -0.33
C MET A 196 -1.57 -20.03 0.49
N GLU A 197 -0.41 -19.66 1.04
CA GLU A 197 0.37 -20.53 1.91
C GLU A 197 -0.43 -20.93 3.16
N LYS A 198 -1.12 -19.98 3.79
CA LYS A 198 -1.97 -20.26 4.95
C LYS A 198 -3.20 -21.08 4.60
N PHE A 199 -3.85 -20.82 3.48
CA PHE A 199 -4.92 -21.65 2.96
C PHE A 199 -4.49 -23.12 2.86
N LYS A 200 -3.28 -23.35 2.34
CA LYS A 200 -2.74 -24.70 2.17
C LYS A 200 -2.35 -25.36 3.49
N ILE A 201 -1.69 -24.62 4.40
CA ILE A 201 -1.28 -25.12 5.72
C ILE A 201 -2.50 -25.47 6.58
N LEU A 202 -3.59 -24.71 6.49
CA LEU A 202 -4.83 -24.97 7.21
C LEU A 202 -5.67 -26.10 6.58
N GLU A 203 -5.23 -26.66 5.45
CA GLU A 203 -5.93 -27.72 4.71
C GLU A 203 -7.40 -27.38 4.40
N LEU A 204 -7.69 -26.10 4.14
CA LEU A 204 -9.06 -25.64 3.91
C LEU A 204 -9.65 -26.26 2.64
N LYS A 205 -10.93 -26.66 2.73
CA LYS A 205 -11.60 -27.34 1.61
C LYS A 205 -12.22 -26.32 0.65
N PRO A 206 -12.34 -26.67 -0.64
CA PRO A 206 -13.11 -25.87 -1.59
C PRO A 206 -14.53 -25.62 -1.09
N HIS A 207 -15.06 -24.43 -1.37
CA HIS A 207 -16.43 -24.01 -1.08
C HIS A 207 -16.84 -23.87 0.40
N GLU A 208 -15.90 -23.97 1.34
CA GLU A 208 -16.16 -23.63 2.74
C GLU A 208 -16.22 -22.11 2.97
N LYS A 209 -16.92 -21.69 4.04
CA LYS A 209 -17.09 -20.27 4.37
C LYS A 209 -15.76 -19.56 4.59
N GLU A 210 -14.84 -20.20 5.30
CA GLU A 210 -13.50 -19.65 5.55
C GLU A 210 -12.69 -19.55 4.26
N SER A 211 -12.75 -20.57 3.41
CA SER A 211 -12.09 -20.59 2.10
C SER A 211 -12.53 -19.42 1.22
N HIS A 212 -13.84 -19.16 1.15
CA HIS A 212 -14.35 -17.99 0.45
C HIS A 212 -13.88 -16.69 1.10
N LEU A 213 -13.89 -16.59 2.43
CA LEU A 213 -13.45 -15.40 3.15
C LEU A 213 -12.00 -15.04 2.83
N ILE A 214 -11.08 -16.02 2.85
CA ILE A 214 -9.66 -15.80 2.50
C ILE A 214 -9.53 -15.31 1.05
N ASN A 215 -10.23 -15.95 0.11
CA ASN A 215 -10.19 -15.56 -1.30
C ASN A 215 -10.74 -14.13 -1.52
N PHE A 216 -11.86 -13.78 -0.88
CA PHE A 216 -12.40 -12.42 -0.94
C PHE A 216 -11.50 -11.40 -0.26
N THR A 217 -10.77 -11.79 0.79
CA THR A 217 -9.76 -10.94 1.44
C THR A 217 -8.62 -10.63 0.46
N GLY A 218 -8.07 -11.64 -0.22
CA GLY A 218 -7.05 -11.45 -1.25
C GLY A 218 -7.54 -10.56 -2.40
N LEU A 219 -8.74 -10.84 -2.94
CA LEU A 219 -9.33 -9.99 -3.97
C LEU A 219 -9.52 -8.52 -3.52
N ALA A 220 -9.94 -8.29 -2.28
CA ALA A 220 -10.06 -6.94 -1.73
C ALA A 220 -8.70 -6.24 -1.60
N ILE A 221 -7.66 -6.96 -1.15
CA ILE A 221 -6.27 -6.46 -1.07
C ILE A 221 -5.75 -6.09 -2.46
N LEU A 222 -5.91 -6.98 -3.45
CA LEU A 222 -5.49 -6.74 -4.82
C LEU A 222 -6.17 -5.51 -5.41
N LEU A 223 -7.50 -5.42 -5.29
CA LEU A 223 -8.28 -4.30 -5.81
C LEU A 223 -7.90 -2.98 -5.10
N PHE A 224 -7.67 -3.01 -3.79
CA PHE A 224 -7.14 -1.87 -3.06
C PHE A 224 -5.82 -1.38 -3.67
N GLY A 225 -4.85 -2.29 -3.85
CA GLY A 225 -3.55 -1.95 -4.47
C GLY A 225 -3.70 -1.36 -5.87
N VAL A 226 -4.58 -1.92 -6.70
CA VAL A 226 -4.87 -1.41 -8.06
C VAL A 226 -5.45 0.01 -8.00
N PHE A 227 -6.45 0.28 -7.16
CA PHE A 227 -7.06 1.61 -7.08
C PHE A 227 -6.14 2.66 -6.46
N VAL A 228 -5.28 2.28 -5.52
CA VAL A 228 -4.18 3.14 -5.03
C VAL A 228 -3.25 3.51 -6.19
N ASP A 229 -2.79 2.51 -6.96
CA ASP A 229 -1.87 2.74 -8.08
C ASP A 229 -2.50 3.65 -9.16
N LEU A 230 -3.77 3.42 -9.52
CA LEU A 230 -4.50 4.27 -10.47
C LEU A 230 -4.65 5.71 -9.97
N THR A 231 -4.90 5.90 -8.68
CA THR A 231 -4.99 7.23 -8.04
C THR A 231 -3.64 7.96 -8.08
N VAL A 232 -2.55 7.24 -7.84
CA VAL A 232 -1.20 7.80 -7.88
C VAL A 232 -0.75 8.10 -9.32
N GLY A 233 -0.96 7.15 -10.23
CA GLY A 233 -0.52 7.20 -11.62
C GLY A 233 -1.15 8.32 -12.44
N ARG A 234 -2.41 8.68 -12.18
CA ARG A 234 -3.10 9.76 -12.92
C ARG A 234 -2.45 11.14 -12.77
N ARG A 235 -1.72 11.40 -11.68
CA ARG A 235 -1.01 12.67 -11.48
C ARG A 235 0.25 12.82 -12.34
N HIS A 236 0.69 11.75 -13.01
CA HIS A 236 1.90 11.75 -13.85
C HIS A 236 1.61 11.88 -15.35
N ILE A 237 0.34 11.79 -15.74
CA ILE A 237 -0.10 11.85 -17.14
C ILE A 237 -0.58 13.28 -17.50
N VAL A 238 -0.76 14.15 -16.49
CA VAL A 238 -1.22 15.54 -16.61
C VAL A 238 -0.18 16.49 -16.06
#